data_AF-A0AAE3ZZH1-F1
#
_entry.id   AF-A0AAE3ZZH1-F1
#
_cell.length_a   1.000
_cell.length_b   1.000
_cell.length_c   1.000
_cell.angle_alpha   90.00
_cell.angle_beta   90.00
_cell.angle_gamma   90.00
#
_symmetry.space_group_name_H-M   'P 1'
#
loop_
_entity.id
_entity.type
_entity.pdbx_description
1 polymer ?
#
loop_
_entity_poly.entity_id
_entity_poly.type
_entity_poly.pdbx_seq_one_letter_code
_entity_poly.pdbx_strand_id
1 'polypeptide(L)'
;MLTSRISAALALGCAATLAAAASAPAAQLSVEGGTLVYRAAPGEANAVIVRSEDPGELRFTDSSAIAFPAGVCRRADWDDATVARCLFAGPVRIETGDGGDRVSLFNDLPAAQAFVVDGGAGDDRLSVDAGGPAATLLGGDGNDELSGGTGDDVLDGGAGNDTLAGGFGRDTLRGGDGDDSLLGDALKPFADTIDGGAGRDTIVNDWVNDPANTPIGVTLDGVANDGLPGEGDNVVGVEAIQVNQPATLVAGADAVAFRVFQTGPGASKLVGSDQADTLTSYDYADTIDGRGGDDTIEAGLGDDDITGGPGRDTINADAGSGACNFLVCRTGSGNDVVRVRDGEADSVVCGPGTDTVIADPIDTIAPDCENVDRGTVTPDPRRDGRRAEPPTGKRCLVPKVRAGATLASARRALAKRRCRAVVRGVRSAKVRRGRVVKLSAKAGRSLVVNAKVTVYVSRGRR
;
A
#
# COMPACT_ATOMS: atom_id res chain seq x y z
N MET A 1 -4.69 -93.10 -27.63
CA MET A 1 -3.44 -92.60 -28.24
C MET A 1 -3.34 -91.11 -27.93
N LEU A 2 -2.32 -90.73 -27.15
CA LEU A 2 -1.97 -89.37 -26.77
C LEU A 2 -1.22 -88.66 -27.92
N THR A 3 -1.31 -87.32 -27.95
CA THR A 3 -0.37 -86.27 -28.49
C THR A 3 -1.19 -85.25 -29.32
N SER A 4 -0.98 -83.93 -29.34
CA SER A 4 -0.11 -82.98 -28.62
C SER A 4 -0.70 -81.56 -28.86
N ARG A 5 -0.27 -80.61 -28.04
CA ARG A 5 -0.72 -79.21 -27.88
C ARG A 5 0.04 -78.19 -28.78
N ILE A 6 -0.53 -76.96 -28.85
CA ILE A 6 0.11 -75.61 -28.77
C ILE A 6 0.36 -74.75 -30.05
N SER A 7 -0.26 -73.54 -30.00
CA SER A 7 0.12 -72.18 -30.46
C SER A 7 0.21 -71.78 -31.94
N ALA A 8 -0.51 -70.74 -32.35
CA ALA A 8 -0.13 -69.32 -32.19
C ALA A 8 -1.27 -68.37 -32.62
N ALA A 9 -1.20 -67.13 -32.18
CA ALA A 9 -2.31 -66.23 -31.92
C ALA A 9 -2.27 -64.91 -32.75
N LEU A 10 -3.36 -64.15 -32.63
CA LEU A 10 -3.53 -62.70 -32.87
C LEU A 10 -3.60 -62.18 -34.32
N ALA A 11 -4.83 -61.92 -34.76
CA ALA A 11 -5.16 -60.78 -35.63
C ALA A 11 -6.57 -60.27 -35.24
N LEU A 12 -6.66 -59.50 -34.15
CA LEU A 12 -7.85 -58.73 -33.80
C LEU A 12 -7.69 -57.33 -34.38
N GLY A 13 -8.34 -57.05 -35.50
CA GLY A 13 -8.46 -55.70 -36.05
C GLY A 13 -9.35 -54.85 -35.15
N CYS A 14 -8.74 -53.88 -34.46
CA CYS A 14 -9.45 -52.86 -33.70
C CYS A 14 -9.73 -51.68 -34.63
N ALA A 15 -10.99 -51.50 -35.01
CA ALA A 15 -11.49 -50.26 -35.58
C ALA A 15 -11.50 -49.19 -34.48
N ALA A 16 -10.45 -48.39 -34.41
CA ALA A 16 -10.47 -47.16 -33.63
C ALA A 16 -10.97 -46.04 -34.55
N THR A 17 -12.26 -45.72 -34.43
CA THR A 17 -12.76 -44.39 -34.76
C THR A 17 -11.98 -43.39 -33.92
N LEU A 18 -11.02 -42.71 -34.54
CA LEU A 18 -10.43 -41.48 -34.01
C LEU A 18 -11.59 -40.47 -33.98
N ALA A 19 -12.27 -40.35 -32.84
CA ALA A 19 -13.01 -39.13 -32.56
C ALA A 19 -11.95 -38.01 -32.62
N ALA A 20 -12.12 -37.08 -33.56
CA ALA A 20 -11.34 -35.86 -33.58
C ALA A 20 -11.41 -35.28 -32.15
N ALA A 21 -10.27 -35.19 -31.47
CA ALA A 21 -10.18 -34.32 -30.32
C ALA A 21 -10.64 -32.95 -30.83
N ALA A 22 -11.77 -32.46 -30.32
CA ALA A 22 -12.18 -31.09 -30.58
C ALA A 22 -10.97 -30.23 -30.25
N SER A 23 -10.47 -29.50 -31.25
CA SER A 23 -9.40 -28.53 -31.04
C SER A 23 -9.81 -27.67 -29.86
N ALA A 24 -8.90 -27.48 -28.89
CA ALA A 24 -9.13 -26.55 -27.79
C ALA A 24 -9.73 -25.24 -28.35
N PRO A 25 -10.75 -24.67 -27.69
CA PRO A 25 -11.38 -23.47 -28.19
C PRO A 25 -10.29 -22.40 -28.40
N ALA A 26 -10.28 -21.82 -29.59
CA ALA A 26 -9.34 -20.79 -29.97
C ALA A 26 -9.93 -19.43 -29.62
N ALA A 27 -9.10 -18.49 -29.16
CA ALA A 27 -9.48 -17.09 -29.08
C ALA A 27 -9.90 -16.56 -30.46
N GLN A 28 -10.80 -15.59 -30.49
CA GLN A 28 -11.39 -15.03 -31.70
C GLN A 28 -11.25 -13.51 -31.74
N LEU A 29 -10.70 -13.02 -32.84
CA LEU A 29 -10.80 -11.63 -33.25
C LEU A 29 -11.93 -11.49 -34.27
N SER A 30 -12.67 -10.40 -34.19
CA SER A 30 -13.69 -10.02 -35.17
C SER A 30 -13.86 -8.50 -35.23
N VAL A 31 -14.56 -7.99 -36.25
CA VAL A 31 -14.93 -6.57 -36.32
C VAL A 31 -16.43 -6.45 -36.18
N GLU A 32 -16.89 -5.86 -35.08
CA GLU A 32 -18.29 -5.72 -34.70
C GLU A 32 -18.62 -4.24 -34.56
N GLY A 33 -19.54 -3.71 -35.37
CA GLY A 33 -19.98 -2.31 -35.26
C GLY A 33 -18.89 -1.25 -35.47
N GLY A 34 -17.75 -1.61 -36.08
CA GLY A 34 -16.59 -0.71 -36.22
C GLY A 34 -15.56 -0.82 -35.07
N THR A 35 -15.75 -1.76 -34.15
CA THR A 35 -14.83 -2.11 -33.05
C THR A 35 -14.11 -3.41 -33.39
N LEU A 36 -12.81 -3.47 -33.14
CA LEU A 36 -12.07 -4.75 -33.17
C LEU A 36 -12.28 -5.45 -31.83
N VAL A 37 -12.96 -6.59 -31.85
CA VAL A 37 -13.30 -7.35 -30.63
C VAL A 37 -12.43 -8.60 -30.57
N TYR A 38 -11.65 -8.73 -29.50
CA TYR A 38 -10.96 -9.95 -29.10
C TYR A 38 -11.81 -10.66 -28.03
N ARG A 39 -12.11 -11.94 -28.24
CA ARG A 39 -12.76 -12.83 -27.27
C ARG A 39 -11.83 -14.00 -26.99
N ALA A 40 -11.47 -14.21 -25.72
CA ALA A 40 -10.59 -15.30 -25.36
C ALA A 40 -11.29 -16.68 -25.44
N ALA A 41 -10.53 -17.74 -25.18
CA ALA A 41 -11.08 -19.08 -25.13
C ALA A 41 -11.91 -19.27 -23.83
N PRO A 42 -13.09 -19.90 -23.87
CA PRO A 42 -13.93 -20.06 -22.69
C PRO A 42 -13.32 -20.98 -21.62
N GLY A 43 -13.45 -20.60 -20.35
CA GLY A 43 -13.20 -21.48 -19.19
C GLY A 43 -11.72 -21.76 -18.89
N GLU A 44 -10.81 -20.93 -19.36
CA GLU A 44 -9.37 -21.03 -19.14
C GLU A 44 -8.82 -19.70 -18.62
N ALA A 45 -7.72 -19.73 -17.86
CA ALA A 45 -6.96 -18.52 -17.59
C ALA A 45 -6.19 -18.08 -18.85
N ASN A 46 -6.54 -16.92 -19.37
CA ASN A 46 -6.02 -16.33 -20.59
C ASN A 46 -4.93 -15.30 -20.28
N ALA A 47 -3.98 -15.13 -21.22
CA ALA A 47 -2.90 -14.17 -21.06
C ALA A 47 -2.71 -13.41 -22.37
N VAL A 48 -3.31 -12.22 -22.44
CA VAL A 48 -3.36 -11.40 -23.64
C VAL A 48 -2.39 -10.23 -23.54
N ILE A 49 -1.54 -10.08 -24.55
CA ILE A 49 -0.62 -8.94 -24.67
C ILE A 49 -0.95 -8.20 -25.95
N VAL A 50 -1.14 -6.87 -25.84
CA VAL A 50 -1.38 -5.99 -26.99
C VAL A 50 -0.30 -4.92 -27.06
N ARG A 51 0.34 -4.81 -28.24
CA ARG A 51 1.41 -3.84 -28.53
C ARG A 51 1.23 -3.21 -29.91
N SER A 52 1.91 -2.11 -30.17
CA SER A 52 2.10 -1.59 -31.54
C SER A 52 3.54 -1.78 -32.01
N GLU A 53 3.76 -2.52 -33.10
CA GLU A 53 5.11 -2.68 -33.68
C GLU A 53 5.38 -1.73 -34.83
N ASP A 54 4.33 -1.39 -35.59
CA ASP A 54 4.35 -0.42 -36.69
C ASP A 54 3.21 0.60 -36.49
N PRO A 55 3.31 1.82 -37.04
CA PRO A 55 2.26 2.83 -36.90
C PRO A 55 0.91 2.33 -37.43
N GLY A 56 -0.05 2.14 -36.51
CA GLY A 56 -1.40 1.68 -36.83
C GLY A 56 -1.59 0.17 -36.98
N GLU A 57 -0.54 -0.64 -36.74
CA GLU A 57 -0.65 -2.10 -36.66
C GLU A 57 -0.57 -2.57 -35.21
N LEU A 58 -1.67 -3.15 -34.72
CA LEU A 58 -1.77 -3.77 -33.40
C LEU A 58 -1.30 -5.22 -33.47
N ARG A 59 -0.54 -5.66 -32.48
CA ARG A 59 -0.12 -7.05 -32.29
C ARG A 59 -0.78 -7.62 -31.04
N PHE A 60 -1.64 -8.61 -31.23
CA PHE A 60 -2.22 -9.43 -30.17
C PHE A 60 -1.39 -10.71 -30.01
N THR A 61 -1.06 -11.06 -28.77
CA THR A 61 -0.42 -12.32 -28.40
C THR A 61 -1.24 -12.97 -27.31
N ASP A 62 -1.45 -14.29 -27.42
CA ASP A 62 -2.21 -15.09 -26.46
C ASP A 62 -1.48 -16.41 -26.12
N SER A 63 -1.93 -17.12 -25.09
CA SER A 63 -1.54 -18.50 -24.78
C SER A 63 -2.20 -19.51 -25.72
N SER A 64 -3.37 -19.17 -26.28
CA SER A 64 -4.16 -19.99 -27.20
C SER A 64 -3.98 -19.56 -28.66
N ALA A 65 -4.43 -20.42 -29.59
CA ALA A 65 -4.46 -20.04 -31.00
C ALA A 65 -5.50 -18.94 -31.23
N ILE A 66 -5.17 -17.93 -32.04
CA ILE A 66 -6.07 -16.82 -32.37
C ILE A 66 -6.63 -17.01 -33.79
N ALA A 67 -7.94 -17.13 -33.89
CA ALA A 67 -8.68 -17.00 -35.14
C ALA A 67 -9.00 -15.52 -35.39
N PHE A 68 -8.90 -15.04 -36.63
CA PHE A 68 -9.07 -13.61 -36.92
C PHE A 68 -9.64 -13.36 -38.32
N PRO A 69 -10.25 -12.18 -38.58
CA PRO A 69 -10.87 -11.88 -39.86
C PRO A 69 -9.81 -11.55 -40.89
N ALA A 70 -9.77 -12.33 -41.98
CA ALA A 70 -8.86 -12.08 -43.09
C ALA A 70 -9.12 -10.70 -43.70
N GLY A 71 -8.05 -9.96 -43.99
CA GLY A 71 -8.10 -8.62 -44.60
C GLY A 71 -7.99 -7.47 -43.60
N VAL A 72 -8.34 -7.69 -42.33
CA VAL A 72 -8.04 -6.74 -41.24
C VAL A 72 -6.82 -7.21 -40.46
N CYS A 73 -6.76 -8.51 -40.18
CA CYS A 73 -5.68 -9.14 -39.45
C CYS A 73 -4.94 -10.19 -40.30
N ARG A 74 -3.68 -10.43 -39.94
CA ARG A 74 -2.77 -11.43 -40.52
C ARG A 74 -1.98 -12.12 -39.42
N ARG A 75 -1.45 -13.32 -39.67
CA ARG A 75 -0.49 -13.95 -38.74
C ARG A 75 0.79 -13.13 -38.68
N ALA A 76 1.40 -13.07 -37.50
CA ALA A 76 2.67 -12.36 -37.34
C ALA A 76 3.84 -13.07 -38.02
N ASP A 77 3.93 -14.39 -37.84
CA ASP A 77 4.94 -15.27 -38.43
C ASP A 77 4.27 -16.42 -39.19
N TRP A 78 5.01 -17.11 -40.05
CA TRP A 78 4.44 -18.14 -40.94
C TRP A 78 3.80 -19.34 -40.21
N ASP A 79 4.11 -19.58 -38.93
CA ASP A 79 3.56 -20.71 -38.17
C ASP A 79 3.20 -20.39 -36.71
N ASP A 80 3.22 -19.12 -36.28
CA ASP A 80 2.80 -18.77 -34.93
C ASP A 80 1.28 -18.50 -34.89
N ALA A 81 0.54 -19.49 -34.40
CA ALA A 81 -0.93 -19.42 -34.32
C ALA A 81 -1.42 -18.55 -33.15
N THR A 82 -0.55 -18.18 -32.21
CA THR A 82 -0.95 -17.42 -31.02
C THR A 82 -0.73 -15.91 -31.16
N VAL A 83 -0.31 -15.46 -32.36
CA VAL A 83 -0.03 -14.06 -32.64
C VAL A 83 -0.80 -13.56 -33.86
N ALA A 84 -1.58 -12.50 -33.66
CA ALA A 84 -2.29 -11.80 -34.72
C ALA A 84 -1.81 -10.34 -34.84
N ARG A 85 -1.58 -9.89 -36.08
CA ARG A 85 -1.28 -8.49 -36.43
C ARG A 85 -2.49 -7.89 -37.13
N CYS A 86 -3.00 -6.78 -36.65
CA CYS A 86 -4.21 -6.15 -37.15
C CYS A 86 -3.95 -4.68 -37.51
N LEU A 87 -4.13 -4.32 -38.77
CA LEU A 87 -4.06 -2.93 -39.21
C LEU A 87 -5.41 -2.26 -38.92
N PHE A 88 -5.53 -1.63 -37.75
CA PHE A 88 -6.81 -1.15 -37.25
C PHE A 88 -6.64 0.08 -36.36
N ALA A 89 -7.39 1.14 -36.67
CA ALA A 89 -7.30 2.43 -35.97
C ALA A 89 -8.58 2.80 -35.18
N GLY A 90 -9.60 1.94 -35.21
CA GLY A 90 -10.85 2.14 -34.47
C GLY A 90 -10.75 1.64 -33.02
N PRO A 91 -11.83 1.71 -32.23
CA PRO A 91 -11.85 1.21 -30.86
C PRO A 91 -11.59 -0.30 -30.78
N VAL A 92 -10.97 -0.73 -29.69
CA VAL A 92 -10.65 -2.14 -29.42
C VAL A 92 -11.37 -2.58 -28.15
N ARG A 93 -11.99 -3.76 -28.19
CA ARG A 93 -12.58 -4.41 -27.02
C ARG A 93 -11.93 -5.78 -26.82
N ILE A 94 -11.56 -6.10 -25.59
CA ILE A 94 -10.96 -7.37 -25.18
C ILE A 94 -11.88 -7.96 -24.12
N GLU A 95 -12.34 -9.18 -24.34
CA GLU A 95 -13.20 -9.92 -23.41
C GLU A 95 -12.53 -11.26 -23.10
N THR A 96 -12.17 -11.50 -21.84
CA THR A 96 -11.42 -12.71 -21.46
C THR A 96 -12.31 -13.81 -20.90
N GLY A 97 -13.41 -13.45 -20.23
CA GLY A 97 -14.51 -14.38 -19.96
C GLY A 97 -14.37 -15.04 -18.60
N ASP A 98 -14.43 -16.37 -18.54
CA ASP A 98 -14.28 -17.09 -17.26
C ASP A 98 -12.81 -17.51 -17.07
N GLY A 99 -12.26 -17.33 -15.88
CA GLY A 99 -10.89 -17.68 -15.51
C GLY A 99 -10.19 -16.53 -14.80
N GLY A 100 -9.04 -16.79 -14.17
CA GLY A 100 -8.16 -15.72 -13.68
C GLY A 100 -7.23 -15.28 -14.80
N ASP A 101 -7.63 -14.23 -15.51
CA ASP A 101 -7.05 -13.75 -16.75
C ASP A 101 -5.99 -12.68 -16.53
N ARG A 102 -5.18 -12.44 -17.56
CA ARG A 102 -4.17 -11.38 -17.57
C ARG A 102 -4.20 -10.64 -18.89
N VAL A 103 -4.35 -9.32 -18.83
CA VAL A 103 -4.26 -8.45 -20.01
C VAL A 103 -3.21 -7.37 -19.79
N SER A 104 -2.34 -7.16 -20.78
CA SER A 104 -1.33 -6.11 -20.74
C SER A 104 -1.33 -5.28 -22.03
N LEU A 105 -1.67 -4.00 -21.91
CA LEU A 105 -1.65 -3.00 -22.97
C LEU A 105 -0.36 -2.17 -22.86
N PHE A 106 0.49 -2.21 -23.89
CA PHE A 106 1.81 -1.57 -23.83
C PHE A 106 1.79 -0.10 -24.27
N ASN A 107 2.82 0.65 -23.85
CA ASN A 107 2.95 2.08 -24.11
C ASN A 107 3.34 2.47 -25.54
N ASP A 108 3.53 1.49 -26.42
CA ASP A 108 3.71 1.70 -27.86
C ASP A 108 2.37 1.86 -28.60
N LEU A 109 1.24 1.63 -27.92
CA LEU A 109 -0.09 1.75 -28.50
C LEU A 109 -0.47 3.21 -28.86
N PRO A 110 -1.33 3.41 -29.88
CA PRO A 110 -1.75 4.76 -30.27
C PRO A 110 -2.59 5.43 -29.18
N ALA A 111 -2.12 6.56 -28.64
CA ALA A 111 -2.81 7.30 -27.57
C ALA A 111 -4.26 7.74 -27.88
N ALA A 112 -4.62 7.88 -29.16
CA ALA A 112 -5.98 8.27 -29.58
C ALA A 112 -6.96 7.10 -29.72
N GLN A 113 -6.48 5.86 -29.55
CA GLN A 113 -7.29 4.66 -29.70
C GLN A 113 -7.88 4.27 -28.35
N ALA A 114 -9.20 4.11 -28.30
CA ALA A 114 -9.89 3.68 -27.09
C ALA A 114 -9.80 2.15 -26.92
N PHE A 115 -9.44 1.71 -25.73
CA PHE A 115 -9.41 0.30 -25.33
C PHE A 115 -10.44 0.05 -24.23
N VAL A 116 -11.23 -1.01 -24.39
CA VAL A 116 -12.08 -1.56 -23.33
C VAL A 116 -11.63 -2.98 -23.06
N VAL A 117 -11.30 -3.29 -21.82
CA VAL A 117 -10.91 -4.62 -21.36
C VAL A 117 -11.92 -5.09 -20.34
N ASP A 118 -12.43 -6.29 -20.52
CA ASP A 118 -13.45 -6.94 -19.70
C ASP A 118 -12.91 -8.30 -19.26
N GLY A 119 -12.56 -8.39 -17.97
CA GLY A 119 -11.99 -9.56 -17.32
C GLY A 119 -13.00 -10.70 -17.25
N GLY A 120 -14.16 -10.42 -16.68
CA GLY A 120 -15.30 -11.32 -16.65
C GLY A 120 -15.45 -11.97 -15.29
N ALA A 121 -15.17 -13.27 -15.16
CA ALA A 121 -15.31 -13.99 -13.90
C ALA A 121 -14.01 -14.69 -13.52
N GLY A 122 -13.50 -14.45 -12.32
CA GLY A 122 -12.24 -14.98 -11.80
C GLY A 122 -11.35 -13.84 -11.30
N ASP A 123 -10.26 -14.17 -10.62
CA ASP A 123 -9.32 -13.16 -10.11
C ASP A 123 -8.37 -12.70 -11.25
N ASP A 124 -8.68 -11.54 -11.84
CA ASP A 124 -8.06 -11.01 -13.05
C ASP A 124 -6.95 -10.01 -12.79
N ARG A 125 -6.09 -9.79 -13.79
CA ARG A 125 -5.12 -8.69 -13.78
C ARG A 125 -5.10 -7.95 -15.10
N LEU A 126 -5.60 -6.72 -15.09
CA LEU A 126 -5.70 -5.88 -16.28
C LEU A 126 -4.79 -4.67 -16.09
N SER A 127 -3.85 -4.47 -17.01
CA SER A 127 -2.86 -3.41 -16.88
C SER A 127 -2.59 -2.71 -18.20
N VAL A 128 -2.45 -1.38 -18.10
CA VAL A 128 -1.89 -0.51 -19.12
C VAL A 128 -0.52 -0.02 -18.64
N ASP A 129 0.49 -0.12 -19.49
CA ASP A 129 1.83 0.36 -19.21
C ASP A 129 1.87 1.89 -19.11
N ALA A 130 2.81 2.41 -18.31
CA ALA A 130 3.07 3.85 -18.26
C ALA A 130 3.44 4.42 -19.64
N GLY A 131 2.69 5.43 -20.08
CA GLY A 131 2.76 6.03 -21.41
C GLY A 131 1.79 5.42 -22.42
N GLY A 132 0.93 4.49 -21.99
CA GLY A 132 -0.14 3.88 -22.79
C GLY A 132 -1.33 4.80 -23.06
N PRO A 133 -2.33 4.30 -23.81
CA PRO A 133 -3.56 5.02 -24.12
C PRO A 133 -4.52 4.98 -22.93
N ALA A 134 -5.46 5.93 -22.91
CA ALA A 134 -6.61 5.85 -22.01
C ALA A 134 -7.42 4.56 -22.26
N ALA A 135 -7.84 3.91 -21.19
CA ALA A 135 -8.53 2.63 -21.20
C ALA A 135 -9.72 2.59 -20.24
N THR A 136 -10.67 1.72 -20.57
CA THR A 136 -11.70 1.24 -19.64
C THR A 136 -11.35 -0.20 -19.25
N LEU A 137 -11.08 -0.42 -17.97
CA LEU A 137 -10.77 -1.74 -17.40
C LEU A 137 -11.93 -2.15 -16.50
N LEU A 138 -12.55 -3.29 -16.81
CA LEU A 138 -13.64 -3.89 -16.05
C LEU A 138 -13.12 -5.23 -15.50
N GLY A 139 -13.01 -5.36 -14.17
CA GLY A 139 -12.60 -6.59 -13.49
C GLY A 139 -13.68 -7.66 -13.63
N GLY A 140 -14.83 -7.44 -12.99
CA GLY A 140 -16.00 -8.30 -13.08
C GLY A 140 -16.25 -9.03 -11.77
N ASP A 141 -16.50 -10.34 -11.80
CA ASP A 141 -16.63 -11.15 -10.58
C ASP A 141 -15.25 -11.67 -10.19
N GLY A 142 -14.73 -11.41 -8.99
CA GLY A 142 -13.41 -11.88 -8.59
C GLY A 142 -12.69 -10.92 -7.67
N ASN A 143 -11.45 -11.24 -7.28
CA ASN A 143 -10.57 -10.27 -6.63
C ASN A 143 -9.53 -9.83 -7.66
N ASP A 144 -9.75 -8.66 -8.23
CA ASP A 144 -9.08 -8.18 -9.44
C ASP A 144 -7.97 -7.16 -9.13
N GLU A 145 -6.99 -7.10 -10.04
CA GLU A 145 -5.90 -6.11 -10.00
C GLU A 145 -5.92 -5.27 -11.28
N LEU A 146 -6.36 -4.01 -11.17
CA LEU A 146 -6.54 -3.10 -12.29
C LEU A 146 -5.53 -1.95 -12.24
N SER A 147 -4.87 -1.64 -13.36
CA SER A 147 -3.94 -0.51 -13.48
C SER A 147 -4.09 0.26 -14.79
N GLY A 148 -4.51 1.52 -14.72
CA GLY A 148 -4.79 2.40 -15.88
C GLY A 148 -3.55 3.05 -16.51
N GLY A 149 -2.47 3.20 -15.76
CA GLY A 149 -1.18 3.62 -16.31
C GLY A 149 -1.11 5.13 -16.58
N THR A 150 -1.36 5.56 -17.81
CA THR A 150 -1.39 6.99 -18.16
C THR A 150 -2.57 7.27 -19.09
N GLY A 151 -3.23 8.40 -18.90
CA GLY A 151 -4.45 8.74 -19.61
C GLY A 151 -5.54 9.06 -18.61
N ASP A 152 -6.71 9.46 -19.10
CA ASP A 152 -7.90 9.57 -18.25
C ASP A 152 -8.60 8.22 -18.32
N ASP A 153 -8.37 7.37 -17.32
CA ASP A 153 -8.78 5.97 -17.31
C ASP A 153 -10.10 5.74 -16.54
N VAL A 154 -10.79 4.65 -16.87
CA VAL A 154 -11.98 4.20 -16.12
C VAL A 154 -11.72 2.78 -15.63
N LEU A 155 -11.65 2.59 -14.32
CA LEU A 155 -11.45 1.30 -13.66
C LEU A 155 -12.70 0.96 -12.85
N ASP A 156 -13.23 -0.25 -13.05
CA ASP A 156 -14.39 -0.79 -12.34
C ASP A 156 -14.02 -2.19 -11.85
N GLY A 157 -13.89 -2.37 -10.53
CA GLY A 157 -13.51 -3.64 -9.90
C GLY A 157 -14.61 -4.68 -10.09
N GLY A 158 -15.82 -4.35 -9.64
CA GLY A 158 -16.99 -5.19 -9.82
C GLY A 158 -17.39 -5.85 -8.51
N ALA A 159 -17.32 -7.17 -8.43
CA ALA A 159 -17.72 -7.92 -7.24
C ALA A 159 -16.55 -8.74 -6.69
N GLY A 160 -16.18 -8.49 -5.44
CA GLY A 160 -15.06 -9.11 -4.74
C GLY A 160 -14.12 -8.03 -4.22
N ASN A 161 -12.98 -8.43 -3.65
CA ASN A 161 -12.08 -7.47 -3.00
C ASN A 161 -10.97 -7.06 -3.99
N ASP A 162 -11.13 -5.90 -4.59
CA ASP A 162 -10.35 -5.47 -5.73
C ASP A 162 -9.20 -4.51 -5.36
N THR A 163 -8.22 -4.40 -6.24
CA THR A 163 -7.13 -3.42 -6.15
C THR A 163 -7.05 -2.60 -7.42
N LEU A 164 -7.34 -1.30 -7.31
CA LEU A 164 -7.41 -0.38 -8.45
C LEU A 164 -6.35 0.71 -8.33
N ALA A 165 -5.58 0.91 -9.39
CA ALA A 165 -4.61 1.99 -9.53
C ALA A 165 -4.87 2.80 -10.81
N GLY A 166 -5.35 4.04 -10.68
CA GLY A 166 -5.66 4.93 -11.81
C GLY A 166 -4.42 5.21 -12.66
N GLY A 167 -3.39 5.80 -12.05
CA GLY A 167 -2.10 5.99 -12.70
C GLY A 167 -1.74 7.46 -12.84
N PHE A 168 -1.81 8.03 -14.04
CA PHE A 168 -1.57 9.46 -14.29
C PHE A 168 -2.66 9.98 -15.21
N GLY A 169 -3.41 10.97 -14.75
CA GLY A 169 -4.48 11.60 -15.52
C GLY A 169 -5.67 11.88 -14.62
N ARG A 170 -6.84 12.11 -15.20
CA ARG A 170 -8.09 12.23 -14.45
C ARG A 170 -8.82 10.90 -14.51
N ASP A 171 -8.64 10.10 -13.48
CA ASP A 171 -9.13 8.73 -13.49
C ASP A 171 -10.50 8.63 -12.80
N THR A 172 -11.27 7.62 -13.18
CA THR A 172 -12.48 7.19 -12.47
C THR A 172 -12.30 5.78 -11.96
N LEU A 173 -12.28 5.60 -10.65
CA LEU A 173 -12.15 4.31 -9.97
C LEU A 173 -13.47 3.98 -9.28
N ARG A 174 -13.99 2.78 -9.53
CA ARG A 174 -15.12 2.19 -8.80
C ARG A 174 -14.69 0.85 -8.22
N GLY A 175 -14.72 0.71 -6.90
CA GLY A 175 -14.44 -0.55 -6.21
C GLY A 175 -15.54 -1.56 -6.53
N GLY A 176 -16.75 -1.31 -6.02
CA GLY A 176 -17.93 -2.11 -6.33
C GLY A 176 -18.45 -2.80 -5.08
N ASP A 177 -18.75 -4.10 -5.15
CA ASP A 177 -19.12 -4.89 -3.98
C ASP A 177 -17.87 -5.55 -3.39
N GLY A 178 -17.45 -5.22 -2.17
CA GLY A 178 -16.29 -5.86 -1.54
C GLY A 178 -15.51 -4.92 -0.62
N ASP A 179 -14.42 -5.41 -0.05
CA ASP A 179 -13.46 -4.56 0.67
C ASP A 179 -12.32 -4.19 -0.29
N ASP A 180 -12.40 -3.02 -0.92
CA ASP A 180 -11.52 -2.62 -2.01
C ASP A 180 -10.32 -1.77 -1.59
N SER A 181 -9.26 -1.80 -2.40
CA SER A 181 -8.06 -0.97 -2.25
C SER A 181 -7.88 -0.06 -3.45
N LEU A 182 -8.04 1.25 -3.25
CA LEU A 182 -8.08 2.24 -4.33
C LEU A 182 -6.87 3.20 -4.25
N LEU A 183 -6.27 3.49 -5.40
CA LEU A 183 -5.18 4.45 -5.57
C LEU A 183 -5.45 5.29 -6.83
N GLY A 184 -5.80 6.57 -6.69
CA GLY A 184 -6.00 7.49 -7.83
C GLY A 184 -4.72 7.70 -8.64
N ASP A 185 -3.81 8.56 -8.16
CA ASP A 185 -2.51 8.77 -8.78
C ASP A 185 -1.43 9.15 -7.76
N ALA A 186 -0.17 9.26 -8.21
CA ALA A 186 0.99 9.64 -7.40
C ALA A 186 1.34 11.15 -7.41
N LEU A 187 0.83 11.91 -8.39
CA LEU A 187 1.41 13.19 -8.82
C LEU A 187 0.34 14.17 -9.38
N LYS A 188 -0.15 15.07 -8.50
CA LYS A 188 -1.26 16.00 -8.78
C LYS A 188 -0.89 17.18 -9.69
N PRO A 189 -1.49 17.26 -10.89
CA PRO A 189 -2.41 18.37 -11.15
C PRO A 189 -3.82 17.92 -11.52
N PHE A 190 -4.06 16.61 -11.56
CA PHE A 190 -5.34 16.03 -11.97
C PHE A 190 -6.13 15.56 -10.75
N ALA A 191 -7.45 15.58 -10.92
CA ALA A 191 -8.43 15.29 -9.89
C ALA A 191 -9.17 14.02 -10.33
N ASP A 192 -9.14 13.01 -9.48
CA ASP A 192 -9.74 11.70 -9.75
C ASP A 192 -11.17 11.64 -9.19
N THR A 193 -11.96 10.69 -9.68
CA THR A 193 -13.23 10.30 -9.07
C THR A 193 -13.07 8.90 -8.51
N ILE A 194 -13.24 8.73 -7.20
CA ILE A 194 -13.08 7.45 -6.51
C ILE A 194 -14.38 7.13 -5.78
N ASP A 195 -14.95 5.97 -6.08
CA ASP A 195 -16.13 5.42 -5.43
C ASP A 195 -15.76 4.04 -4.91
N GLY A 196 -15.70 3.84 -3.59
CA GLY A 196 -15.41 2.51 -3.05
C GLY A 196 -16.58 1.54 -3.22
N GLY A 197 -17.80 2.05 -3.13
CA GLY A 197 -19.01 1.25 -3.30
C GLY A 197 -19.48 0.65 -1.98
N ALA A 198 -19.70 -0.67 -1.96
CA ALA A 198 -20.29 -1.40 -0.86
C ALA A 198 -19.27 -2.30 -0.18
N GLY A 199 -18.93 -2.00 1.07
CA GLY A 199 -18.09 -2.85 1.90
C GLY A 199 -17.25 -1.97 2.79
N ARG A 200 -15.99 -2.33 3.01
CA ARG A 200 -15.05 -1.47 3.73
C ARG A 200 -13.84 -1.18 2.87
N ASP A 201 -13.90 -0.04 2.21
CA ASP A 201 -12.98 0.35 1.18
C ASP A 201 -11.86 1.23 1.74
N THR A 202 -10.67 1.05 1.18
CA THR A 202 -9.46 1.72 1.62
C THR A 202 -8.82 2.46 0.47
N ILE A 203 -8.65 3.77 0.60
CA ILE A 203 -7.68 4.48 -0.23
C ILE A 203 -6.30 4.27 0.35
N VAL A 204 -5.43 3.60 -0.41
CA VAL A 204 -4.02 3.41 -0.06
C VAL A 204 -3.21 4.38 -0.89
N ASN A 205 -2.79 5.48 -0.27
CA ASN A 205 -2.00 6.48 -0.94
C ASN A 205 -0.49 6.32 -0.62
N ASP A 206 0.29 5.77 -1.55
CA ASP A 206 1.75 5.61 -1.45
C ASP A 206 2.48 6.75 -2.20
N TRP A 207 2.56 7.95 -1.60
CA TRP A 207 3.27 9.07 -2.21
C TRP A 207 4.72 9.19 -1.75
N VAL A 208 5.61 8.91 -2.70
CA VAL A 208 7.02 9.28 -2.65
C VAL A 208 7.19 10.66 -3.31
N ASN A 209 7.11 11.71 -2.50
CA ASN A 209 7.39 13.13 -2.80
C ASN A 209 6.30 13.90 -3.55
N ASP A 210 5.32 14.45 -2.82
CA ASP A 210 4.70 15.71 -3.23
C ASP A 210 5.69 16.86 -2.92
N PRO A 211 6.26 17.55 -3.92
CA PRO A 211 7.15 18.69 -3.71
C PRO A 211 6.44 19.93 -3.16
N ALA A 212 5.11 19.98 -3.14
CA ALA A 212 4.35 21.15 -2.69
C ALA A 212 4.23 21.23 -1.15
N ASN A 213 4.43 20.12 -0.42
CA ASN A 213 4.31 20.08 1.04
C ASN A 213 2.96 20.65 1.53
N THR A 214 1.95 20.61 0.66
CA THR A 214 0.56 21.00 0.92
C THR A 214 -0.16 19.78 1.46
N PRO A 215 -0.81 19.87 2.64
CA PRO A 215 -1.61 18.77 3.14
C PRO A 215 -2.64 18.34 2.10
N ILE A 216 -2.69 17.05 1.79
CA ILE A 216 -3.71 16.49 0.89
C ILE A 216 -5.07 16.76 1.51
N GLY A 217 -5.92 17.54 0.84
CA GLY A 217 -7.33 17.67 1.18
C GLY A 217 -8.13 16.57 0.51
N VAL A 218 -8.44 15.50 1.24
CA VAL A 218 -9.49 14.55 0.82
C VAL A 218 -10.75 14.98 1.54
N THR A 219 -11.68 15.54 0.78
CA THR A 219 -13.04 15.84 1.25
C THR A 219 -13.97 14.74 0.75
N LEU A 220 -14.50 13.97 1.70
CA LEU A 220 -15.46 12.90 1.44
C LEU A 220 -16.91 13.43 1.40
N ASP A 221 -17.09 14.70 1.09
CA ASP A 221 -18.41 15.34 1.01
C ASP A 221 -19.07 15.21 -0.37
N GLY A 222 -18.43 14.46 -1.28
CA GLY A 222 -18.88 14.25 -2.65
C GLY A 222 -18.83 15.50 -3.52
N VAL A 223 -18.12 16.55 -3.08
CA VAL A 223 -17.98 17.81 -3.83
C VAL A 223 -16.51 18.23 -3.86
N ALA A 224 -15.80 17.83 -4.92
CA ALA A 224 -14.49 18.38 -5.24
C ALA A 224 -14.61 19.89 -5.55
N ASN A 225 -14.54 20.80 -4.58
CA ASN A 225 -14.41 22.23 -4.84
C ASN A 225 -14.02 23.07 -3.61
N ASP A 226 -12.74 23.40 -3.51
CA ASP A 226 -12.32 24.71 -2.97
C ASP A 226 -11.50 25.54 -3.99
N GLY A 227 -11.12 24.95 -5.13
CA GLY A 227 -10.45 25.65 -6.23
C GLY A 227 -8.99 26.01 -5.97
N LEU A 228 -8.33 25.38 -4.98
CA LEU A 228 -6.88 25.50 -4.77
C LEU A 228 -6.11 24.34 -5.42
N PRO A 229 -4.86 24.56 -5.86
CA PRO A 229 -3.99 23.47 -6.30
C PRO A 229 -3.64 22.55 -5.11
N GLY A 230 -3.95 21.26 -5.21
CA GLY A 230 -3.54 20.23 -4.22
C GLY A 230 -4.68 19.57 -3.44
N GLU A 231 -5.92 19.98 -3.65
CA GLU A 231 -7.14 19.31 -3.17
C GLU A 231 -7.98 19.01 -4.42
N GLY A 232 -8.37 17.76 -4.69
CA GLY A 232 -8.97 17.51 -6.00
C GLY A 232 -9.76 16.23 -6.20
N ASP A 233 -9.46 15.16 -5.48
CA ASP A 233 -10.15 13.90 -5.73
C ASP A 233 -11.57 13.95 -5.14
N ASN A 234 -12.55 13.56 -5.94
CA ASN A 234 -13.92 13.37 -5.50
C ASN A 234 -14.05 11.94 -4.97
N VAL A 235 -14.13 11.78 -3.65
CA VAL A 235 -14.17 10.46 -3.00
C VAL A 235 -15.52 10.23 -2.34
N VAL A 236 -16.15 9.09 -2.62
CA VAL A 236 -17.40 8.62 -1.99
C VAL A 236 -17.30 7.13 -1.65
N GLY A 237 -18.11 6.66 -0.70
CA GLY A 237 -18.16 5.24 -0.33
C GLY A 237 -16.80 4.66 0.08
N VAL A 238 -15.98 5.42 0.81
CA VAL A 238 -14.68 4.96 1.30
C VAL A 238 -14.61 5.15 2.81
N GLU A 239 -14.36 4.06 3.52
CA GLU A 239 -14.38 4.01 4.99
C GLU A 239 -13.00 4.27 5.59
N ALA A 240 -11.93 3.95 4.84
CA ALA A 240 -10.56 4.02 5.31
C ALA A 240 -9.63 4.81 4.38
N ILE A 241 -8.83 5.70 4.96
CA ILE A 241 -7.77 6.41 4.22
C ILE A 241 -6.43 6.14 4.88
N GLN A 242 -5.48 5.64 4.09
CA GLN A 242 -4.11 5.40 4.48
C GLN A 242 -3.15 6.29 3.69
N VAL A 243 -2.45 7.20 4.37
CA VAL A 243 -1.44 8.08 3.75
C VAL A 243 -0.08 7.92 4.43
N ASN A 244 1.01 8.13 3.69
CA ASN A 244 2.38 8.01 4.21
C ASN A 244 3.16 9.33 4.34
N GLN A 245 2.45 10.46 4.19
CA GLN A 245 2.93 11.84 4.34
C GLN A 245 1.95 12.64 5.22
N PRO A 246 2.33 13.83 5.73
CA PRO A 246 1.40 14.73 6.39
C PRO A 246 0.23 15.11 5.47
N ALA A 247 -1.00 15.09 5.99
CA ALA A 247 -2.22 15.29 5.20
C ALA A 247 -3.31 16.06 5.99
N THR A 248 -4.29 16.64 5.28
CA THR A 248 -5.52 17.20 5.88
C THR A 248 -6.70 16.32 5.49
N LEU A 249 -7.03 15.36 6.34
CA LEU A 249 -8.12 14.41 6.11
C LEU A 249 -9.39 14.89 6.82
N VAL A 250 -10.50 14.94 6.10
CA VAL A 250 -11.80 15.32 6.64
C VAL A 250 -12.83 14.24 6.29
N ALA A 251 -13.43 13.63 7.30
CA ALA A 251 -14.40 12.57 7.13
C ALA A 251 -15.69 13.11 6.53
N GLY A 252 -16.23 12.32 5.62
CA GLY A 252 -17.56 12.45 5.05
C GLY A 252 -18.57 11.76 5.94
N ALA A 253 -19.80 11.60 5.45
CA ALA A 253 -20.87 10.98 6.23
C ALA A 253 -20.59 9.52 6.58
N ASP A 254 -19.83 8.80 5.74
CA ASP A 254 -19.64 7.34 5.82
C ASP A 254 -18.22 6.90 6.24
N ALA A 255 -17.27 7.84 6.37
CA ALA A 255 -15.91 7.49 6.79
C ALA A 255 -15.80 7.24 8.28
N VAL A 256 -15.10 6.17 8.65
CA VAL A 256 -14.98 5.68 10.04
C VAL A 256 -13.53 5.41 10.47
N ALA A 257 -12.53 5.48 9.58
CA ALA A 257 -11.14 5.23 9.94
C ALA A 257 -10.11 6.03 9.13
N PHE A 258 -9.40 6.95 9.78
CA PHE A 258 -8.25 7.62 9.19
C PHE A 258 -6.95 7.17 9.82
N ARG A 259 -6.01 6.72 8.99
CA ARG A 259 -4.68 6.29 9.43
C ARG A 259 -3.58 6.97 8.63
N VAL A 260 -2.83 7.84 9.29
CA VAL A 260 -1.65 8.49 8.74
C VAL A 260 -0.40 7.73 9.23
N PHE A 261 0.30 7.05 8.32
CA PHE A 261 1.59 6.39 8.58
C PHE A 261 2.75 7.23 8.04
N GLN A 262 3.05 8.38 8.65
CA GLN A 262 4.04 9.29 8.08
C GLN A 262 5.44 8.68 7.97
N THR A 263 6.10 8.92 6.85
CA THR A 263 7.52 8.59 6.61
C THR A 263 8.41 9.84 6.44
N GLY A 264 7.79 11.03 6.39
CA GLY A 264 8.41 12.35 6.21
C GLY A 264 8.04 13.35 7.33
N PRO A 265 8.70 14.52 7.40
CA PRO A 265 8.40 15.53 8.40
C PRO A 265 7.18 16.38 8.08
N GLY A 266 6.29 16.62 9.04
CA GLY A 266 5.24 17.65 8.97
C GLY A 266 3.98 17.34 9.78
N ALA A 267 3.19 18.39 10.02
CA ALA A 267 1.93 18.31 10.76
C ALA A 267 0.77 17.85 9.88
N SER A 268 -0.10 17.01 10.43
CA SER A 268 -1.34 16.51 9.86
C SER A 268 -2.53 17.20 10.50
N LYS A 269 -3.64 17.22 9.77
CA LYS A 269 -4.95 17.56 10.30
C LYS A 269 -5.91 16.41 10.03
N LEU A 270 -6.49 15.82 11.07
CA LEU A 270 -7.46 14.74 10.96
C LEU A 270 -8.78 15.23 11.55
N VAL A 271 -9.86 15.13 10.80
CA VAL A 271 -11.20 15.52 11.27
C VAL A 271 -12.15 14.37 11.01
N GLY A 272 -12.68 13.76 12.07
CA GLY A 272 -13.68 12.68 12.06
C GLY A 272 -15.06 13.10 11.56
N SER A 273 -16.04 12.22 11.71
CA SER A 273 -17.44 12.32 11.31
C SER A 273 -18.34 12.49 12.54
N ASP A 274 -19.66 12.35 12.40
CA ASP A 274 -20.55 12.25 13.58
C ASP A 274 -20.77 10.77 14.02
N GLN A 275 -19.93 9.85 13.51
CA GLN A 275 -19.90 8.43 13.86
C GLN A 275 -18.64 8.09 14.67
N ALA A 276 -18.57 6.87 15.21
CA ALA A 276 -17.38 6.41 15.91
C ALA A 276 -16.19 6.25 14.95
N ASP A 277 -15.17 7.08 15.11
CA ASP A 277 -14.00 7.09 14.23
C ASP A 277 -12.76 6.46 14.86
N THR A 278 -11.85 5.98 14.02
CA THR A 278 -10.47 5.67 14.41
C THR A 278 -9.51 6.64 13.73
N LEU A 279 -8.91 7.55 14.49
CA LEU A 279 -8.00 8.57 13.99
C LEU A 279 -6.58 8.29 14.49
N THR A 280 -5.66 7.96 13.58
CA THR A 280 -4.26 7.73 13.92
C THR A 280 -3.38 8.72 13.17
N SER A 281 -2.64 9.56 13.89
CA SER A 281 -1.58 10.41 13.34
C SER A 281 -0.19 9.87 13.74
N TYR A 282 0.88 10.56 13.34
CA TYR A 282 2.26 10.08 13.53
C TYR A 282 3.04 11.06 14.39
N ASP A 283 4.38 11.02 14.37
CA ASP A 283 5.18 12.06 15.01
C ASP A 283 4.85 13.45 14.40
N TYR A 284 5.18 14.57 15.07
CA TYR A 284 4.90 16.01 14.79
C TYR A 284 3.63 16.59 15.43
N ALA A 285 3.54 17.92 15.43
CA ALA A 285 2.44 18.68 16.02
C ALA A 285 1.19 18.62 15.14
N ASP A 286 0.35 17.62 15.35
CA ASP A 286 -0.86 17.37 14.57
C ASP A 286 -2.09 18.10 15.15
N THR A 287 -3.14 18.23 14.35
CA THR A 287 -4.46 18.68 14.79
C THR A 287 -5.47 17.57 14.55
N ILE A 288 -6.13 17.08 15.59
CA ILE A 288 -7.11 16.00 15.49
C ILE A 288 -8.43 16.46 16.07
N ASP A 289 -9.53 16.24 15.38
CA ASP A 289 -10.89 16.56 15.83
C ASP A 289 -11.79 15.35 15.55
N GLY A 290 -12.18 14.61 16.58
CA GLY A 290 -13.07 13.45 16.48
C GLY A 290 -14.48 13.81 16.01
N ARG A 291 -14.91 15.06 16.26
CA ARG A 291 -16.30 15.52 16.09
C ARG A 291 -17.25 14.76 17.00
N GLY A 292 -18.20 13.97 16.49
CA GLY A 292 -19.21 13.31 17.31
C GLY A 292 -19.11 11.80 17.16
N GLY A 293 -19.37 11.03 18.20
CA GLY A 293 -19.19 9.58 18.15
C GLY A 293 -18.34 9.07 19.30
N ASP A 294 -18.19 7.75 19.39
CA ASP A 294 -17.30 7.13 20.36
C ASP A 294 -15.92 6.92 19.71
N ASP A 295 -15.06 7.95 19.76
CA ASP A 295 -13.86 7.98 18.92
C ASP A 295 -12.65 7.28 19.55
N THR A 296 -11.75 6.78 18.71
CA THR A 296 -10.44 6.27 19.12
C THR A 296 -9.34 7.07 18.45
N ILE A 297 -8.60 7.85 19.23
CA ILE A 297 -7.55 8.75 18.75
C ILE A 297 -6.17 8.26 19.22
N GLU A 298 -5.23 8.14 18.28
CA GLU A 298 -3.81 7.85 18.54
C GLU A 298 -2.94 8.93 17.86
N ALA A 299 -2.43 9.90 18.62
CA ALA A 299 -1.81 11.12 18.06
C ALA A 299 -0.30 11.04 17.80
N GLY A 300 0.36 9.92 18.08
CA GLY A 300 1.79 9.78 17.84
C GLY A 300 2.66 10.55 18.85
N LEU A 301 3.68 11.28 18.38
CA LEU A 301 4.60 12.07 19.21
C LEU A 301 4.57 13.52 18.74
N GLY A 302 4.16 14.49 19.55
CA GLY A 302 3.93 15.80 18.99
C GLY A 302 3.54 16.83 20.02
N ASP A 303 3.54 18.10 19.59
CA ASP A 303 2.76 19.12 20.29
C ASP A 303 1.37 19.12 19.64
N ASP A 304 0.53 18.14 20.00
CA ASP A 304 -0.75 17.92 19.31
C ASP A 304 -1.89 18.80 19.87
N ASP A 305 -2.83 19.18 19.01
CA ASP A 305 -4.11 19.79 19.38
C ASP A 305 -5.24 18.79 19.09
N ILE A 306 -5.72 18.12 20.13
CA ILE A 306 -6.70 17.03 20.02
C ILE A 306 -8.04 17.48 20.60
N THR A 307 -9.08 17.35 19.81
CA THR A 307 -10.48 17.44 20.25
C THR A 307 -11.13 16.06 20.06
N GLY A 308 -11.73 15.50 21.11
CA GLY A 308 -12.57 14.29 21.01
C GLY A 308 -13.92 14.68 20.44
N GLY A 309 -14.77 15.23 21.31
CA GLY A 309 -16.02 15.91 20.99
C GLY A 309 -17.20 15.23 21.70
N PRO A 310 -18.45 15.30 21.20
CA PRO A 310 -19.53 14.60 21.87
C PRO A 310 -19.47 13.08 21.68
N GLY A 311 -19.47 12.31 22.76
CA GLY A 311 -19.54 10.85 22.73
C GLY A 311 -18.58 10.23 23.73
N ARG A 312 -18.22 8.95 23.59
CA ARG A 312 -17.31 8.28 24.54
C ARG A 312 -15.96 8.02 23.91
N ASP A 313 -15.04 8.96 24.12
CA ASP A 313 -13.78 8.96 23.40
C ASP A 313 -12.67 8.22 24.15
N THR A 314 -11.78 7.58 23.40
CA THR A 314 -10.53 7.01 23.87
C THR A 314 -9.37 7.70 23.18
N ILE A 315 -8.68 8.57 23.91
CA ILE A 315 -7.57 9.37 23.40
C ILE A 315 -6.26 8.86 24.00
N ASN A 316 -5.35 8.46 23.12
CA ASN A 316 -3.96 8.15 23.44
C ASN A 316 -3.07 9.19 22.76
N ALA A 317 -2.66 10.20 23.53
CA ALA A 317 -1.99 11.36 22.99
C ALA A 317 -0.46 11.25 22.98
N ASP A 318 0.11 10.14 23.44
CA ASP A 318 1.56 9.90 23.30
C ASP A 318 1.93 8.41 23.19
N ALA A 319 2.48 8.03 22.04
CA ALA A 319 2.96 6.69 21.73
C ALA A 319 4.50 6.54 21.77
N GLY A 320 5.22 7.11 22.73
CA GLY A 320 6.60 6.71 23.01
C GLY A 320 7.52 7.77 23.63
N SER A 321 8.57 7.33 24.33
CA SER A 321 9.53 8.27 24.96
C SER A 321 10.36 9.04 23.91
N GLY A 322 9.90 10.22 23.49
CA GLY A 322 10.55 11.18 22.60
C GLY A 322 10.16 12.60 23.02
N ALA A 323 11.08 13.57 22.85
CA ALA A 323 10.92 14.90 23.42
C ALA A 323 10.01 15.82 22.58
N CYS A 324 8.79 16.10 23.04
CA CYS A 324 7.92 17.19 22.62
C CYS A 324 7.74 18.17 23.81
N ASN A 325 7.09 19.32 23.60
CA ASN A 325 6.82 20.27 24.67
C ASN A 325 5.46 20.90 24.37
N PHE A 326 4.37 20.26 24.83
CA PHE A 326 3.02 20.81 25.06
C PHE A 326 1.90 20.19 24.20
N LEU A 327 1.09 19.33 24.81
CA LEU A 327 -0.17 18.80 24.26
C LEU A 327 -1.39 19.57 24.79
N VAL A 328 -2.40 19.78 23.93
CA VAL A 328 -3.74 20.27 24.33
C VAL A 328 -4.81 19.24 23.95
N CYS A 329 -5.49 18.67 24.94
CA CYS A 329 -6.63 17.77 24.76
C CYS A 329 -7.93 18.42 25.23
N ARG A 330 -8.98 18.32 24.41
CA ARG A 330 -10.35 18.79 24.69
C ARG A 330 -11.34 17.68 24.38
N THR A 331 -11.90 17.00 25.39
CA THR A 331 -12.69 15.79 25.09
C THR A 331 -14.15 16.05 24.76
N GLY A 332 -14.73 17.21 25.06
CA GLY A 332 -16.10 17.51 24.64
C GLY A 332 -17.14 17.09 25.69
N SER A 333 -18.16 16.30 25.34
CA SER A 333 -19.17 15.84 26.30
C SER A 333 -19.30 14.34 26.23
N GLY A 334 -19.10 13.63 27.35
CA GLY A 334 -18.77 12.23 27.22
C GLY A 334 -18.44 11.51 28.50
N ASN A 335 -17.94 10.28 28.38
CA ASN A 335 -17.30 9.57 29.49
C ASN A 335 -15.94 9.10 29.00
N ASP A 336 -15.03 10.05 28.86
CA ASP A 336 -13.86 9.91 28.02
C ASP A 336 -12.70 9.27 28.77
N VAL A 337 -11.76 8.69 28.02
CA VAL A 337 -10.53 8.13 28.55
C VAL A 337 -9.35 8.79 27.86
N VAL A 338 -8.60 9.61 28.58
CA VAL A 338 -7.42 10.30 28.08
C VAL A 338 -6.16 9.72 28.72
N ARG A 339 -5.17 9.38 27.90
CA ARG A 339 -3.85 8.90 28.32
C ARG A 339 -2.76 9.86 27.87
N VAL A 340 -2.06 10.43 28.85
CA VAL A 340 -1.00 11.44 28.73
C VAL A 340 0.11 11.10 29.72
N ARG A 341 0.76 9.95 29.54
CA ARG A 341 1.80 9.43 30.45
C ARG A 341 3.11 9.21 29.70
N ASP A 342 3.68 10.30 29.23
CA ASP A 342 4.87 10.35 28.39
C ASP A 342 6.09 10.96 29.07
N GLY A 343 5.90 11.57 30.24
CA GLY A 343 6.91 12.29 30.99
C GLY A 343 7.06 13.76 30.59
N GLU A 344 6.11 14.30 29.84
CA GLU A 344 6.04 15.66 29.34
C GLU A 344 4.89 16.42 30.01
N ALA A 345 4.72 17.70 29.65
CA ALA A 345 3.79 18.58 30.34
C ALA A 345 2.57 18.84 29.46
N ASP A 346 1.46 18.25 29.86
CA ASP A 346 0.24 18.27 29.06
C ASP A 346 -0.87 19.11 29.68
N SER A 347 -1.80 19.55 28.84
CA SER A 347 -3.01 20.27 29.24
C SER A 347 -4.26 19.51 28.79
N VAL A 348 -5.07 19.04 29.74
CA VAL A 348 -6.33 18.32 29.45
C VAL A 348 -7.54 19.07 29.99
N VAL A 349 -8.56 19.23 29.14
CA VAL A 349 -9.88 19.79 29.47
C VAL A 349 -10.96 18.76 29.11
N CYS A 350 -11.74 18.31 30.09
CA CYS A 350 -12.65 17.18 29.91
C CYS A 350 -14.09 17.59 29.53
N GLY A 351 -14.53 18.80 29.88
CA GLY A 351 -15.91 19.19 29.59
C GLY A 351 -16.93 18.40 30.44
N PRO A 352 -18.23 18.35 30.03
CA PRO A 352 -19.26 17.67 30.81
C PRO A 352 -19.21 16.15 30.65
N GLY A 353 -19.05 15.42 31.76
CA GLY A 353 -18.92 13.97 31.64
C GLY A 353 -18.65 13.23 32.94
N THR A 354 -18.17 12.00 32.81
CA THR A 354 -17.43 11.31 33.87
C THR A 354 -16.14 10.80 33.26
N ASP A 355 -15.16 11.67 33.24
CA ASP A 355 -13.95 11.49 32.45
C ASP A 355 -12.84 10.86 33.28
N THR A 356 -12.03 10.04 32.61
CA THR A 356 -10.88 9.37 33.21
C THR A 356 -9.60 9.85 32.55
N VAL A 357 -8.76 10.52 33.32
CA VAL A 357 -7.46 11.03 32.85
C VAL A 357 -6.34 10.27 33.53
N ILE A 358 -5.52 9.59 32.73
CA ILE A 358 -4.32 8.89 33.15
C ILE A 358 -3.14 9.79 32.79
N ALA A 359 -2.63 10.50 33.79
CA ALA A 359 -1.68 11.59 33.63
C ALA A 359 -0.38 11.38 34.41
N ASP A 360 0.65 12.12 34.05
CA ASP A 360 1.85 12.34 34.83
C ASP A 360 1.65 13.44 35.90
N PRO A 361 2.51 13.48 36.94
CA PRO A 361 2.41 14.50 37.97
C PRO A 361 2.60 15.93 37.47
N ILE A 362 3.27 16.12 36.33
CA ILE A 362 3.64 17.43 35.83
C ILE A 362 2.51 18.10 35.02
N ASP A 363 1.46 17.33 34.70
CA ASP A 363 0.36 17.76 33.83
C ASP A 363 -0.61 18.71 34.51
N THR A 364 -1.14 19.60 33.67
CA THR A 364 -2.21 20.53 33.98
C THR A 364 -3.54 19.93 33.57
N ILE A 365 -4.28 19.40 34.55
CA ILE A 365 -5.59 18.80 34.32
C ILE A 365 -6.65 19.78 34.84
N ALA A 366 -7.62 20.11 33.99
CA ALA A 366 -8.68 21.02 34.35
C ALA A 366 -9.59 20.44 35.46
N PRO A 367 -10.20 21.28 36.31
CA PRO A 367 -10.97 20.82 37.47
C PRO A 367 -12.27 20.07 37.15
N ASP A 368 -12.71 20.13 35.89
CA ASP A 368 -13.88 19.45 35.36
C ASP A 368 -13.64 17.96 35.08
N CYS A 369 -12.40 17.47 35.09
CA CYS A 369 -12.10 16.04 34.95
C CYS A 369 -12.34 15.28 36.28
N GLU A 370 -13.24 14.28 36.29
CA GLU A 370 -13.67 13.59 37.51
C GLU A 370 -12.64 12.58 38.06
N ASN A 371 -12.12 11.68 37.20
CA ASN A 371 -11.27 10.56 37.61
C ASN A 371 -9.84 10.73 37.11
N VAL A 372 -9.03 11.49 37.87
CA VAL A 372 -7.62 11.74 37.51
C VAL A 372 -6.67 10.79 38.26
N ASP A 373 -6.04 9.88 37.53
CA ASP A 373 -4.95 9.04 38.02
C ASP A 373 -3.60 9.62 37.59
N ARG A 374 -2.98 10.41 38.48
CA ARG A 374 -1.63 10.99 38.29
C ARG A 374 -0.49 9.97 38.47
N GLY A 375 -0.83 8.69 38.63
CA GLY A 375 0.10 7.67 39.07
C GLY A 375 0.66 7.97 40.46
N THR A 376 1.53 7.10 40.94
CA THR A 376 2.46 7.51 42.00
C THR A 376 3.65 8.14 41.31
N VAL A 377 4.19 9.23 41.87
CA VAL A 377 5.57 9.62 41.61
C VAL A 377 6.41 8.40 42.00
N THR A 378 6.64 7.47 41.08
CA THR A 378 7.94 6.84 41.07
C THR A 378 8.85 7.98 40.64
N PRO A 379 9.73 8.49 41.51
CA PRO A 379 10.83 9.28 41.02
C PRO A 379 11.42 8.44 39.90
N ASP A 380 11.56 9.01 38.71
CA ASP A 380 12.29 8.36 37.63
C ASP A 380 13.48 7.61 38.27
N PRO A 381 13.54 6.27 38.19
CA PRO A 381 14.64 5.50 38.75
C PRO A 381 16.00 5.86 38.13
N ARG A 382 16.02 6.81 37.19
CA ARG A 382 17.22 7.40 36.59
C ARG A 382 17.61 8.75 37.20
N ARG A 383 16.81 9.37 38.09
CA ARG A 383 17.18 10.60 38.83
C ARG A 383 17.80 10.32 40.21
N ASP A 384 17.47 9.18 40.79
CA ASP A 384 18.26 8.52 41.83
C ASP A 384 19.41 7.77 41.15
N GLY A 385 20.66 8.10 41.49
CA GLY A 385 21.87 7.49 40.94
C GLY A 385 22.07 5.99 41.23
N ARG A 386 21.02 5.20 41.46
CA ARG A 386 21.07 3.75 41.64
C ARG A 386 20.17 3.05 40.61
N ARG A 387 20.82 2.60 39.54
CA ARG A 387 20.37 1.57 38.57
C ARG A 387 19.17 0.73 39.08
N ALA A 388 17.97 1.01 38.57
CA ALA A 388 16.91 0.01 38.43
C ALA A 388 16.79 -0.40 36.96
N GLU A 389 16.59 -1.71 36.73
CA GLU A 389 16.73 -2.39 35.44
C GLU A 389 15.58 -2.11 34.45
N PRO A 390 15.87 -2.05 33.13
CA PRO A 390 14.86 -1.86 32.08
C PRO A 390 14.10 -3.15 31.73
N PRO A 391 12.89 -3.04 31.16
CA PRO A 391 12.05 -4.17 30.79
C PRO A 391 12.73 -5.05 29.73
N THR A 392 12.45 -6.33 29.85
CA THR A 392 13.22 -7.45 29.32
C THR A 392 13.12 -7.61 27.80
N GLY A 393 13.82 -6.76 27.06
CA GLY A 393 14.20 -6.98 25.66
C GLY A 393 15.68 -6.66 25.51
N LYS A 394 16.56 -7.66 25.54
CA LYS A 394 18.01 -7.45 25.64
C LYS A 394 18.59 -6.84 24.35
N ARG A 395 18.63 -5.50 24.22
CA ARG A 395 19.12 -4.76 23.04
C ARG A 395 20.64 -4.88 22.80
N CYS A 396 21.06 -4.66 21.55
CA CYS A 396 22.47 -4.50 21.18
C CYS A 396 22.93 -3.06 21.46
N LEU A 397 23.77 -2.87 22.49
CA LEU A 397 24.33 -1.54 22.81
C LEU A 397 25.71 -1.38 22.18
N VAL A 398 25.85 -0.51 21.19
CA VAL A 398 27.11 -0.36 20.44
C VAL A 398 28.20 0.20 21.36
N PRO A 399 29.28 -0.57 21.64
CA PRO A 399 30.32 -0.14 22.56
C PRO A 399 31.24 0.89 21.91
N LYS A 400 31.87 1.73 22.74
CA LYS A 400 32.95 2.60 22.29
C LYS A 400 34.20 1.76 21.97
N VAL A 401 34.52 1.61 20.68
CA VAL A 401 35.76 0.97 20.21
C VAL A 401 36.66 2.04 19.59
N ARG A 402 37.83 2.27 20.18
CA ARG A 402 38.81 3.24 19.68
C ARG A 402 39.45 2.75 18.38
N ALA A 403 39.74 3.68 17.47
CA ALA A 403 40.58 3.40 16.30
C ALA A 403 41.95 2.87 16.77
N GLY A 404 42.46 1.81 16.13
CA GLY A 404 43.69 1.11 16.55
C GLY A 404 43.48 -0.13 17.44
N ALA A 405 42.24 -0.39 17.89
CA ALA A 405 41.90 -1.60 18.65
C ALA A 405 42.13 -2.89 17.83
N THR A 406 42.32 -4.03 18.49
CA THR A 406 42.41 -5.33 17.81
C THR A 406 41.01 -5.78 17.37
N LEU A 407 40.92 -6.54 16.28
CA LEU A 407 39.64 -7.13 15.86
C LEU A 407 39.04 -8.04 16.96
N ALA A 408 39.90 -8.77 17.68
CA ALA A 408 39.48 -9.62 18.78
C ALA A 408 38.86 -8.83 19.94
N SER A 409 39.40 -7.66 20.31
CA SER A 409 38.80 -6.83 21.37
C SER A 409 37.47 -6.21 20.94
N ALA A 410 37.36 -5.78 19.67
CA ALA A 410 36.11 -5.23 19.13
C ALA A 410 34.99 -6.30 19.06
N ARG A 411 35.31 -7.51 18.60
CA ARG A 411 34.37 -8.65 18.60
C ARG A 411 33.90 -8.99 20.02
N ARG A 412 34.82 -9.06 20.99
CA ARG A 412 34.48 -9.31 22.40
C ARG A 412 33.60 -8.20 22.99
N ALA A 413 33.89 -6.94 22.69
CA ALA A 413 33.10 -5.81 23.16
C ALA A 413 31.67 -5.82 22.60
N LEU A 414 31.51 -6.14 21.30
CA LEU A 414 30.21 -6.27 20.64
C LEU A 414 29.44 -7.47 21.18
N ALA A 415 30.08 -8.64 21.33
CA ALA A 415 29.44 -9.84 21.87
C ALA A 415 28.98 -9.66 23.32
N LYS A 416 29.78 -9.00 24.18
CA LYS A 416 29.37 -8.64 25.56
C LYS A 416 28.14 -7.74 25.60
N ARG A 417 27.88 -6.99 24.53
CA ARG A 417 26.72 -6.10 24.38
C ARG A 417 25.68 -6.67 23.41
N ARG A 418 25.70 -7.98 23.13
CA ARG A 418 24.68 -8.71 22.33
C ARG A 418 24.56 -8.23 20.88
N CYS A 419 25.65 -7.70 20.33
CA CYS A 419 25.76 -7.29 18.93
C CYS A 419 26.50 -8.36 18.11
N ARG A 420 26.08 -8.60 16.87
CA ARG A 420 26.77 -9.51 15.95
C ARG A 420 27.82 -8.74 15.15
N ALA A 421 29.09 -9.08 15.33
CA ALA A 421 30.18 -8.42 14.61
C ALA A 421 30.37 -8.98 13.19
N VAL A 422 30.25 -8.12 12.18
CA VAL A 422 30.59 -8.42 10.77
C VAL A 422 31.90 -7.72 10.44
N VAL A 423 32.82 -8.34 9.69
CA VAL A 423 34.15 -7.75 9.45
C VAL A 423 34.29 -7.33 7.99
N ARG A 424 34.69 -6.08 7.76
CA ARG A 424 34.97 -5.55 6.42
C ARG A 424 36.32 -4.87 6.40
N GLY A 425 37.15 -5.18 5.41
CA GLY A 425 38.46 -4.54 5.27
C GLY A 425 38.40 -3.25 4.46
N VAL A 426 39.09 -2.21 4.91
CA VAL A 426 39.15 -0.88 4.26
C VAL A 426 40.58 -0.37 4.15
N ARG A 427 40.87 0.47 3.16
CA ARG A 427 42.16 1.18 3.08
C ARG A 427 42.17 2.30 4.13
N SER A 428 43.20 2.34 4.97
CA SER A 428 43.41 3.45 5.92
C SER A 428 44.91 3.74 6.00
N ALA A 429 45.29 5.00 5.74
CA ALA A 429 46.65 5.48 5.89
C ALA A 429 47.00 5.81 7.36
N LYS A 430 45.99 5.98 8.22
CA LYS A 430 46.14 6.43 9.61
C LYS A 430 46.12 5.29 10.64
N VAL A 431 45.75 4.06 10.24
CA VAL A 431 45.54 2.92 11.14
C VAL A 431 46.33 1.71 10.65
N ARG A 432 47.15 1.12 11.53
CA ARG A 432 47.98 -0.07 11.22
C ARG A 432 47.17 -1.24 10.68
N ARG A 433 47.78 -2.04 9.81
CA ARG A 433 47.16 -3.25 9.24
C ARG A 433 46.59 -4.16 10.32
N GLY A 434 45.37 -4.66 10.11
CA GLY A 434 44.69 -5.57 11.05
C GLY A 434 44.08 -4.89 12.29
N ARG A 435 44.17 -3.56 12.40
CA ARG A 435 43.52 -2.78 13.46
C ARG A 435 42.19 -2.18 13.01
N VAL A 436 41.29 -1.99 13.96
CA VAL A 436 39.96 -1.40 13.74
C VAL A 436 40.08 0.07 13.40
N VAL A 437 39.41 0.50 12.34
CA VAL A 437 39.29 1.90 11.92
C VAL A 437 38.08 2.53 12.57
N LYS A 438 36.90 1.91 12.43
CA LYS A 438 35.62 2.36 12.99
C LYS A 438 34.61 1.23 13.03
N LEU A 439 33.49 1.46 13.71
CA LEU A 439 32.27 0.65 13.62
C LEU A 439 31.28 1.30 12.65
N SER A 440 30.31 0.54 12.12
CA SER A 440 29.23 1.08 11.30
C SER A 440 28.20 1.91 12.07
N ALA A 441 28.14 1.75 13.39
CA ALA A 441 27.23 2.47 14.27
C ALA A 441 28.02 3.29 15.31
N LYS A 442 27.48 4.46 15.68
CA LYS A 442 28.06 5.32 16.72
C LYS A 442 27.97 4.63 18.09
N ALA A 443 28.99 4.85 18.92
CA ALA A 443 29.01 4.33 20.28
C ALA A 443 27.84 4.92 21.10
N GLY A 444 27.19 4.09 21.91
CA GLY A 444 26.01 4.47 22.69
C GLY A 444 24.67 4.24 21.98
N ARG A 445 24.67 3.96 20.67
CA ARG A 445 23.44 3.62 19.93
C ARG A 445 22.87 2.28 20.43
N SER A 446 21.57 2.27 20.70
CA SER A 446 20.80 1.07 21.04
C SER A 446 20.17 0.49 19.78
N LEU A 447 20.41 -0.78 19.48
CA LEU A 447 19.90 -1.50 18.31
C LEU A 447 19.12 -2.75 18.77
N VAL A 448 18.34 -3.34 17.87
CA VAL A 448 17.69 -4.65 18.10
C VAL A 448 18.72 -5.72 18.50
N VAL A 449 18.31 -6.72 19.29
CA VAL A 449 19.20 -7.82 19.71
C VAL A 449 19.84 -8.50 18.49
N ASN A 450 21.10 -8.90 18.58
CA ASN A 450 21.85 -9.51 17.48
C ASN A 450 22.03 -8.65 16.21
N ALA A 451 21.74 -7.34 16.26
CA ALA A 451 22.01 -6.42 15.16
C ALA A 451 23.44 -6.55 14.64
N LYS A 452 23.58 -6.55 13.30
CA LYS A 452 24.87 -6.67 12.61
C LYS A 452 25.62 -5.33 12.66
N VAL A 453 26.68 -5.27 13.46
CA VAL A 453 27.59 -4.11 13.51
C VAL A 453 28.85 -4.44 12.71
N THR A 454 29.10 -3.68 11.65
CA THR A 454 30.29 -3.88 10.82
C THR A 454 31.51 -3.25 11.49
N VAL A 455 32.54 -4.06 11.73
CA VAL A 455 33.87 -3.68 12.19
C VAL A 455 34.75 -3.46 10.97
N TYR A 456 35.10 -2.21 10.70
CA TYR A 456 35.99 -1.85 9.61
C TYR A 456 37.44 -2.03 10.04
N VAL A 457 38.19 -2.91 9.35
CA VAL A 457 39.59 -3.24 9.69
C VAL A 457 40.53 -2.73 8.61
N SER A 458 41.63 -2.10 9.01
CA SER A 458 42.61 -1.55 8.07
C SER A 458 43.34 -2.64 7.29
N ARG A 459 43.37 -2.50 5.97
CA ARG A 459 44.23 -3.22 5.02
C ARG A 459 45.51 -2.43 4.65
N GLY A 460 45.76 -1.31 5.33
CA GLY A 460 46.87 -0.36 5.05
C GLY A 460 48.27 -0.84 5.45
N ARG A 461 49.28 0.05 5.42
CA ARG A 461 50.70 -0.29 5.60
C ARG A 461 50.99 -1.04 6.91
N ARG A 462 51.92 -2.00 6.82
CA ARG A 462 52.37 -2.88 7.91
C ARG A 462 52.84 -2.07 9.12
#